data_AF-A0A7K2M4F3-F1
#
_entry.id   AF-A0A7K2M4F3-F1
#
_cell.length_a   1.000
_cell.length_b   1.000
_cell.length_c   1.000
_cell.angle_alpha   90.00
_cell.angle_beta   90.00
_cell.angle_gamma   90.00
#
_symmetry.space_group_name_H-M   'P 1'
#
loop_
_entity.id
_entity.type
_entity.pdbx_description
1 polymer ?
#
loop_
_entity_poly.entity_id
_entity_poly.type
_entity_poly.pdbx_seq_one_letter_code
_entity_poly.pdbx_strand_id
1 'polypeptide(L)'
;GLAAVVSAAGAPELAVATSGTAERGDHIVDPHTGRAAVTDLVSVTVVAPRLVWADCWATAAFAMGAREGLAWLESLPGVEALLITAGDEVRCTGGLGARLG
;
A
#
# COMPACT_ATOMS: atom_id res chain seq x y z
N GLY A 1 -7.60 -7.86 9.51
CA GLY A 1 -8.64 -6.90 9.92
C GLY A 1 -9.10 -6.13 8.70
N LEU A 2 -10.41 -5.88 8.57
CA LEU A 2 -10.98 -4.92 7.63
C LEU A 2 -10.76 -3.49 8.17
N ALA A 3 -10.32 -2.56 7.32
CA ALA A 3 -10.79 -1.18 7.34
C ALA A 3 -10.44 -0.48 6.02
N ALA A 4 -11.48 -0.03 5.32
CA ALA A 4 -11.40 1.05 4.35
C ALA A 4 -12.51 2.04 4.72
N VAL A 5 -12.16 3.32 4.89
CA VAL A 5 -13.12 4.41 4.88
C VAL A 5 -12.59 5.48 3.95
N VAL A 6 -13.38 5.80 2.94
CA VAL A 6 -13.14 6.93 2.04
C VAL A 6 -14.33 7.86 2.22
N SER A 7 -14.09 9.08 2.70
CA SER A 7 -15.06 10.16 2.63
C SER A 7 -14.40 11.37 1.99
N ALA A 8 -14.90 11.72 0.80
CA ALA A 8 -14.45 12.88 0.04
C ALA A 8 -15.66 13.75 -0.27
N ALA A 9 -16.09 14.57 0.69
CA ALA A 9 -16.96 15.70 0.38
C ALA A 9 -16.08 16.84 -0.19
N GLY A 10 -16.09 17.02 -1.51
CA GLY A 10 -15.38 18.11 -2.19
C GLY A 10 -13.88 17.88 -2.45
N ALA A 11 -13.36 16.67 -2.27
CA ALA A 11 -11.98 16.33 -2.64
C ALA A 11 -11.89 15.93 -4.12
N PRO A 12 -10.74 16.16 -4.80
CA PRO A 12 -10.49 15.63 -6.14
C PRO A 12 -10.63 14.10 -6.16
N GLU A 13 -10.95 13.51 -7.31
CA GLU A 13 -11.04 12.05 -7.46
C GLU A 13 -9.76 11.37 -6.97
N LEU A 14 -9.88 10.49 -5.97
CA LEU A 14 -8.80 9.66 -5.45
C LEU A 14 -9.16 8.20 -5.67
N ALA A 15 -8.14 7.39 -5.96
CA ALA A 15 -8.25 5.96 -6.10
C ALA A 15 -7.51 5.26 -4.96
N VAL A 16 -8.01 4.08 -4.58
CA VAL A 16 -7.46 3.24 -3.52
C VAL A 16 -7.29 1.83 -4.05
N ALA A 17 -6.16 1.20 -3.76
CA ALA A 17 -5.92 -0.21 -4.04
C ALA A 17 -5.14 -0.86 -2.89
N THR A 18 -5.34 -2.16 -2.71
CA THR A 18 -4.70 -2.93 -1.64
C THR A 18 -4.07 -4.20 -2.21
N SER A 19 -2.81 -4.44 -1.87
CA SER A 19 -2.11 -5.71 -2.11
C SER A 19 -1.85 -6.41 -0.79
N GLY A 20 -2.00 -7.72 -0.76
CA GLY A 20 -1.80 -8.53 0.43
C GLY A 20 -2.01 -10.02 0.15
N THR A 21 -1.58 -10.86 1.07
CA THR A 21 -1.66 -12.32 0.93
C THR A 21 -3.01 -12.89 1.39
N ALA A 22 -3.87 -12.08 2.02
CA ALA A 22 -5.14 -12.52 2.59
C ALA A 22 -6.08 -13.23 1.58
N GLU A 23 -6.11 -12.78 0.32
CA GLU A 23 -7.04 -13.30 -0.69
C GLU A 23 -6.46 -14.42 -1.56
N ARG A 24 -5.13 -14.52 -1.67
CA ARG A 24 -4.47 -15.40 -2.67
C ARG A 24 -3.13 -16.00 -2.23
N GLY A 25 -2.79 -15.95 -0.94
CA GLY A 25 -1.50 -16.44 -0.43
C GLY A 25 -0.30 -15.72 -1.05
N ASP A 26 0.86 -16.40 -1.13
CA ASP A 26 2.14 -15.85 -1.59
C ASP A 26 2.25 -15.73 -3.13
N HIS A 27 1.26 -15.09 -3.75
CA HIS A 27 1.14 -14.95 -5.20
C HIS A 27 1.87 -13.73 -5.78
N ILE A 28 2.36 -12.82 -4.93
CA ILE A 28 3.15 -11.66 -5.36
C ILE A 28 4.58 -12.12 -5.59
N VAL A 29 5.07 -11.92 -6.82
CA VAL A 29 6.40 -12.34 -7.26
C VAL A 29 7.36 -11.16 -7.21
N ASP A 30 8.52 -11.36 -6.61
CA ASP A 30 9.63 -10.42 -6.73
C ASP A 30 10.26 -10.54 -8.13
N PRO A 31 10.20 -9.49 -8.96
CA PRO A 31 10.69 -9.53 -10.33
C PRO A 31 12.22 -9.70 -10.42
N HIS A 32 12.97 -9.39 -9.35
CA HIS A 32 14.43 -9.55 -9.32
C HIS A 32 14.84 -11.02 -9.15
N THR A 33 14.04 -11.81 -8.45
CA THR A 33 14.34 -13.21 -8.13
C THR A 33 13.46 -14.22 -8.87
N GLY A 34 12.32 -13.78 -9.40
CA GLY A 34 11.31 -14.64 -10.03
C GLY A 34 10.61 -15.58 -9.06
N ARG A 35 10.73 -15.34 -7.75
CA ARG A 35 10.14 -16.15 -6.67
C ARG A 35 9.05 -15.36 -5.96
N ALA A 36 8.25 -16.03 -5.14
CA ALA A 36 7.36 -15.35 -4.22
C ALA A 36 8.16 -14.33 -3.38
N ALA A 37 7.64 -13.11 -3.28
CA ALA A 37 8.26 -12.04 -2.52
C ALA A 37 8.34 -12.45 -1.04
N VAL A 38 9.54 -12.35 -0.47
CA VAL A 38 9.74 -12.54 0.97
C VAL A 38 9.54 -11.18 1.62
N THR A 39 8.42 -11.01 2.34
CA THR A 39 8.02 -9.72 2.90
C THR A 39 7.56 -9.87 4.35
N ASP A 40 7.73 -8.82 5.14
CA ASP A 40 7.23 -8.71 6.51
C ASP A 40 5.80 -8.12 6.55
N LEU A 41 5.16 -7.94 5.40
CA LEU A 41 3.85 -7.32 5.24
C LEU A 41 2.72 -8.35 5.13
N VAL A 42 1.60 -8.03 5.76
CA VAL A 42 0.28 -8.68 5.56
C VAL A 42 -0.50 -7.96 4.48
N SER A 43 -0.44 -6.62 4.47
CA SER A 43 -1.08 -5.80 3.44
C SER A 43 -0.42 -4.44 3.26
N VAL A 44 -0.60 -3.88 2.06
CA VAL A 44 -0.31 -2.49 1.70
C VAL A 44 -1.53 -1.91 1.02
N THR A 45 -2.03 -0.78 1.52
CA THR A 45 -3.09 0.01 0.89
C THR A 45 -2.50 1.33 0.42
N VAL A 46 -2.71 1.68 -0.85
CA VAL A 46 -2.21 2.91 -1.47
C VAL A 46 -3.37 3.79 -1.92
N VAL A 47 -3.26 5.09 -1.64
CA VAL A 47 -4.14 6.15 -2.12
C VAL A 47 -3.37 6.99 -3.15
N ALA A 48 -3.93 7.15 -4.35
CA ALA A 48 -3.29 7.90 -5.43
C ALA A 48 -4.33 8.57 -6.36
N PRO A 49 -3.94 9.51 -7.24
CA PRO A 49 -4.89 10.15 -8.18
C PRO A 49 -5.48 9.21 -9.24
N ARG A 50 -4.87 8.05 -9.51
CA ARG A 50 -5.33 7.10 -10.53
C ARG A 50 -5.23 5.66 -10.04
N LEU A 51 -6.29 4.88 -10.29
CA LEU A 51 -6.41 3.49 -9.82
C LEU A 51 -5.28 2.59 -10.32
N VAL A 52 -4.91 2.70 -11.59
CA VAL A 52 -3.81 1.93 -12.17
C VAL A 52 -2.52 2.09 -11.37
N TRP A 53 -2.22 3.31 -10.90
CA TRP A 53 -1.01 3.53 -10.11
C TRP A 53 -1.15 3.10 -8.67
N ALA A 54 -2.31 3.31 -8.05
CA ALA A 54 -2.57 2.79 -6.71
C ALA A 54 -2.33 1.27 -6.66
N ASP A 55 -2.83 0.54 -7.67
CA ASP A 55 -2.71 -0.91 -7.75
C ASP A 55 -1.25 -1.35 -7.99
N CYS A 56 -0.58 -0.79 -9.01
CA CYS A 56 0.82 -1.10 -9.28
C CYS A 56 1.74 -0.81 -8.09
N TRP A 57 1.55 0.33 -7.41
CA TRP A 57 2.38 0.71 -6.28
C TRP A 57 2.09 -0.11 -5.03
N ALA A 58 0.84 -0.51 -4.79
CA ALA A 58 0.51 -1.43 -3.70
C ALA A 58 1.25 -2.76 -3.87
N THR A 59 1.25 -3.33 -5.08
CA THR A 59 1.96 -4.59 -5.37
C THR A 59 3.47 -4.44 -5.27
N ALA A 60 4.04 -3.37 -5.83
CA ALA A 60 5.47 -3.12 -5.79
C ALA A 60 5.97 -2.91 -4.35
N ALA A 61 5.28 -2.08 -3.56
CA ALA A 61 5.65 -1.84 -2.18
C ALA A 61 5.49 -3.08 -1.30
N PHE A 62 4.48 -3.92 -1.57
CA PHE A 62 4.33 -5.21 -0.90
C PHE A 62 5.55 -6.11 -1.14
N ALA A 63 6.04 -6.17 -2.39
CA ALA A 63 7.22 -6.93 -2.75
C ALA A 63 8.53 -6.38 -2.14
N MET A 64 8.62 -5.06 -1.94
CA MET A 64 9.76 -4.39 -1.31
C MET A 64 9.83 -4.59 0.22
N GLY A 65 8.72 -4.94 0.87
CA GLY A 65 8.65 -5.03 2.33
C GLY A 65 8.44 -3.68 3.03
N ALA A 66 8.14 -3.72 4.32
CA ALA A 66 7.60 -2.58 5.06
C ALA A 66 8.53 -1.37 5.10
N ARG A 67 9.83 -1.59 5.29
CA ARG A 67 10.80 -0.50 5.43
C ARG A 67 11.09 0.19 4.09
N GLU A 68 11.42 -0.59 3.07
CA GLU A 68 11.77 -0.06 1.75
C GLU A 68 10.53 0.44 1.00
N GLY A 69 9.44 -0.32 1.05
CA GLY A 69 8.17 0.05 0.44
C GLY A 69 7.61 1.36 1.01
N LEU A 70 7.64 1.56 2.33
CA LEU A 70 7.19 2.82 2.94
C LEU A 70 8.06 4.00 2.52
N ALA A 71 9.39 3.86 2.58
CA ALA A 71 10.31 4.93 2.20
C ALA A 71 10.16 5.31 0.71
N TRP A 72 9.92 4.32 -0.15
CA TRP A 72 9.67 4.55 -1.56
C TRP A 72 8.31 5.24 -1.79
N LEU A 73 7.23 4.77 -1.17
CA LEU A 73 5.90 5.38 -1.27
C LEU A 73 5.88 6.83 -0.79
N GLU A 74 6.58 7.15 0.31
CA GLU A 74 6.75 8.52 0.83
C GLU A 74 7.44 9.45 -0.19
N SER A 75 8.28 8.90 -1.08
CA SER A 75 8.97 9.69 -2.10
C SER A 75 8.08 10.06 -3.31
N LEU A 76 6.89 9.44 -3.44
CA LEU A 76 6.01 9.63 -4.59
C LEU A 76 5.04 10.79 -4.35
N PRO A 77 5.01 11.82 -5.23
CA PRO A 77 4.16 12.98 -5.03
C PRO A 77 2.68 12.63 -5.13
N GLY A 78 1.90 13.04 -4.13
CA GLY A 78 0.45 12.84 -4.11
C GLY A 78 0.02 11.40 -3.81
N VAL A 79 0.94 10.59 -3.25
CA VAL A 79 0.70 9.20 -2.85
C VAL A 79 0.70 9.12 -1.35
N GLU A 80 -0.28 8.40 -0.80
CA GLU A 80 -0.31 8.06 0.62
C GLU A 80 -0.50 6.55 0.76
N ALA A 81 -0.03 5.98 1.86
CA ALA A 81 -0.16 4.55 2.09
C ALA A 81 -0.29 4.16 3.56
N LEU A 82 -0.91 3.00 3.78
CA LEU A 82 -0.97 2.29 5.05
C LEU A 82 -0.48 0.86 4.85
N LEU A 83 0.47 0.45 5.68
CA LEU A 83 1.13 -0.85 5.64
C LEU A 83 0.84 -1.58 6.96
N ILE A 84 0.43 -2.83 6.88
CA ILE A 84 0.23 -3.71 8.04
C ILE A 84 1.30 -4.80 7.97
N THR A 85 2.13 -4.88 9.00
CA THR A 85 3.16 -5.92 9.10
C THR A 85 2.61 -7.19 9.74
N ALA A 86 3.30 -8.32 9.54
CA ALA A 86 3.02 -9.58 10.23
C ALA A 86 3.32 -9.53 11.74
N GLY A 87 4.05 -8.50 12.21
CA GLY A 87 4.30 -8.24 13.62
C GLY A 87 3.26 -7.34 14.29
N ASP A 88 2.06 -7.22 13.70
CA ASP A 88 0.96 -6.36 14.17
C ASP A 88 1.28 -4.84 14.24
N GLU A 89 2.34 -4.40 13.56
CA GLU A 89 2.66 -2.98 13.41
C GLU A 89 1.90 -2.37 12.23
N VAL A 90 1.33 -1.18 12.44
CA VAL A 90 0.77 -0.33 11.38
C VAL A 90 1.75 0.80 11.09
N ARG A 91 2.15 0.94 9.83
CA ARG A 91 2.96 2.06 9.33
C ARG A 91 2.18 2.84 8.30
N CYS A 92 2.42 4.15 8.21
CA CYS A 92 1.78 4.99 7.19
C CYS A 92 2.72 6.08 6.72
N THR A 93 2.41 6.60 5.53
CA THR A 93 3.04 7.82 5.03
C THR A 93 2.60 9.03 5.85
N GLY A 94 3.46 10.05 5.93
CA GLY A 94 3.22 11.20 6.80
C GLY A 94 1.96 12.00 6.46
N GLY A 95 1.57 12.03 5.18
CA GLY A 95 0.42 12.78 4.70
C GLY A 95 -0.92 12.04 4.79
N LEU A 96 -0.93 10.74 5.15
CA LEU A 96 -2.15 9.93 5.16
C LEU A 96 -3.21 10.51 6.10
N GLY A 97 -2.80 11.03 7.26
CA GLY A 97 -3.71 11.67 8.22
C GLY A 97 -4.52 12.81 7.61
N ALA A 98 -3.93 13.60 6.72
CA ALA A 98 -4.62 14.71 6.05
C ALA A 98 -5.69 14.24 5.04
N ARG A 99 -5.72 12.95 4.68
CA ARG A 99 -6.73 12.34 3.80
C ARG A 99 -7.93 11.76 4.56
N LEU A 100 -7.84 11.67 5.89
CA LEU A 100 -8.82 10.97 6.72
C LEU A 100 -9.80 11.92 7.44
N GLY A 101 -9.52 13.23 7.46
CA GLY A 101 -10.35 14.26 8.11
C GLY A 101 -9.78 14.71 9.44
#